data_AF-H9MCQ6-F1
#
_entry.id   AF-H9MCQ6-F1
#
_cell.length_a   1.000
_cell.length_b   1.000
_cell.length_c   1.000
_cell.angle_alpha   90.00
_cell.angle_beta   90.00
_cell.angle_gamma   90.00
#
_symmetry.space_group_name_H-M   'P 1'
#
loop_
_entity.id
_entity.type
_entity.pdbx_description
1 polymer ?
#
loop_
_entity_poly.entity_id
_entity_poly.type
_entity_poly.pdbx_seq_one_letter_code
_entity_poly.pdbx_strand_id
1 'polypeptide(L)' 'DQQPRLAQCFDKLMADVTRSLEARNRDKFTQNLTIFRHEFRVK' A
#
# COMPACT_ATOMS: atom_id res chain seq x y z
N ASP A 1 -19.19 1.71 7.44
CA ASP A 1 -18.58 1.80 6.09
C ASP A 1 -17.10 2.19 6.00
N GLN A 2 -16.36 2.49 7.07
CA GLN A 2 -14.93 2.85 6.95
C GLN A 2 -13.98 1.64 6.87
N GLN A 3 -14.33 0.51 7.50
CA GLN A 3 -13.52 -0.72 7.45
C GLN A 3 -13.35 -1.30 6.03
N PRO A 4 -14.39 -1.39 5.18
CA PRO A 4 -14.23 -1.87 3.81
C PRO A 4 -13.24 -1.05 2.98
N ARG A 5 -13.24 0.27 3.18
CA ARG A 5 -12.35 1.19 2.47
C ARG A 5 -10.90 1.02 2.92
N LEU A 6 -10.68 0.81 4.22
CA LEU A 6 -9.36 0.47 4.76
C LEU A 6 -8.83 -0.85 4.19
N ALA A 7 -9.67 -1.89 4.13
CA ALA A 7 -9.30 -3.19 3.59
C ALA A 7 -8.82 -3.07 2.12
N GLN A 8 -9.60 -2.38 1.27
CA GLN A 8 -9.22 -2.15 -0.12
C GLN A 8 -7.91 -1.37 -0.27
N CYS A 9 -7.65 -0.40 0.62
CA CYS A 9 -6.39 0.33 0.59
C CYS A 9 -5.20 -0.54 1.04
N PHE A 10 -5.40 -1.49 1.95
CA PHE A 10 -4.36 -2.47 2.30
C PHE A 10 -4.07 -3.43 1.14
N ASP A 11 -5.09 -3.84 0.39
CA ASP A 11 -4.89 -4.66 -0.82
C ASP A 11 -4.00 -3.91 -1.84
N LYS A 12 -4.27 -2.62 -2.07
CA LYS A 12 -3.42 -1.77 -2.92
C LYS A 12 -2.01 -1.59 -2.36
N LEU A 13 -1.86 -1.45 -1.04
CA LEU A 13 -0.55 -1.33 -0.39
C LEU A 13 0.32 -2.56 -0.63
N MET A 14 -0.29 -3.74 -0.55
CA MET A 14 0.39 -5.03 -0.70
C MET A 14 0.42 -5.53 -2.15
N ALA A 15 -0.17 -4.81 -3.10
CA ALA A 15 -0.15 -5.17 -4.51
C ALA A 15 1.30 -5.29 -5.02
N ASP A 16 1.62 -6.45 -5.61
CA ASP A 16 2.97 -6.82 -6.08
C ASP A 16 4.06 -6.85 -4.99
N VAL A 17 3.69 -6.75 -3.71
CA VAL A 17 4.62 -6.92 -2.59
C VAL A 17 4.59 -8.37 -2.14
N THR A 18 5.74 -9.01 -2.19
CA THR A 18 5.95 -10.38 -1.74
C THR A 18 6.52 -10.40 -0.32
N ARG A 19 6.53 -11.57 0.33
CA ARG A 19 7.17 -11.75 1.64
C ARG A 19 8.69 -11.95 1.47
N SER A 20 9.35 -10.95 0.89
CA SER A 20 10.79 -10.93 0.60
C SER A 20 11.42 -9.63 1.12
N LEU A 21 12.68 -9.71 1.55
CA LEU A 21 13.48 -8.56 2.01
C LEU A 21 14.35 -7.96 0.90
N GLU A 22 14.23 -8.47 -0.34
CA GLU A 22 14.93 -7.93 -1.50
C GLU A 22 14.67 -6.44 -1.67
N ALA A 23 15.71 -5.70 -2.10
CA ALA A 23 15.64 -4.25 -2.26
C ALA A 23 14.46 -3.82 -3.14
N ARG A 24 14.27 -4.48 -4.29
CA ARG A 24 13.16 -4.22 -5.21
C ARG A 24 11.78 -4.34 -4.55
N ASN A 25 11.60 -5.34 -3.69
CA ASN A 25 10.34 -5.56 -2.99
C ASN A 25 10.07 -4.46 -1.94
N ARG A 26 11.14 -4.03 -1.23
CA ARG A 26 11.07 -2.91 -0.27
C ARG A 26 10.78 -1.58 -0.96
N ASP A 27 11.38 -1.34 -2.12
CA ASP A 27 11.13 -0.15 -2.93
C ASP A 27 9.67 -0.11 -3.41
N LYS A 28 9.15 -1.25 -3.89
CA LYS A 28 7.75 -1.38 -4.29
C LYS A 28 6.80 -1.10 -3.13
N PHE A 29 7.06 -1.67 -1.95
CA PHE A 29 6.27 -1.38 -0.75
C PHE A 29 6.30 0.12 -0.39
N THR A 30 7.48 0.75 -0.44
CA THR A 30 7.63 2.18 -0.14
C THR A 30 6.88 3.07 -1.15
N GLN A 31 6.90 2.69 -2.43
CA GLN A 31 6.12 3.35 -3.49
C GLN A 31 4.62 3.22 -3.22
N ASN A 32 4.13 2.01 -2.95
CA ASN A 32 2.74 1.75 -2.65
C ASN A 32 2.28 2.50 -1.39
N LEU A 33 3.14 2.60 -0.36
CA LEU A 33 2.88 3.37 0.86
C LEU A 33 2.73 4.87 0.60
N THR A 34 3.53 5.40 -0.33
CA THR A 34 3.41 6.80 -0.76
C THR A 34 2.05 7.04 -1.41
N ILE A 35 1.62 6.16 -2.31
CA ILE A 35 0.29 6.22 -2.96
C ILE A 35 -0.82 6.13 -1.91
N PHE A 36 -0.75 5.15 -1.01
CA PHE A 36 -1.69 4.98 0.10
C PHE A 36 -1.85 6.27 0.91
N ARG A 37 -0.74 6.92 1.27
CA ARG A 37 -0.77 8.17 2.05
C ARG A 37 -1.42 9.32 1.27
N HIS A 38 -1.22 9.38 -0.04
CA HIS A 38 -1.89 10.37 -0.89
C HIS A 38 -3.40 10.10 -0.98
N GLU A 39 -3.82 8.86 -1.28
CA GLU A 39 -5.25 8.51 -1.35
C GLU A 39 -5.97 8.72 -0.01
N PHE A 40 -5.27 8.57 1.13
CA PHE A 40 -5.85 8.83 2.46
C PHE A 40 -5.82 10.30 2.91
N ARG A 41 -4.82 11.08 2.49
CA ARG A 41 -4.76 12.52 2.84
C ARG A 41 -5.68 13.38 1.99
N VAL A 42 -6.02 12.95 0.78
CA VAL A 42 -7.00 13.64 -0.07
C VAL A 42 -8.40 13.29 0.43
N LYS A 43 -8.84 14.01 1.46
CA LYS A 43 -10.25 14.18 1.84
C LYS A 43 -10.73 15.53 1.31
#